data_AF-A0A3B0R581-F1
#
_entry.id   AF-A0A3B0R581-F1
#
_cell.length_a   1.000
_cell.length_b   1.000
_cell.length_c   1.000
_cell.angle_alpha   90.00
_cell.angle_beta   90.00
_cell.angle_gamma   90.00
#
_symmetry.space_group_name_H-M   'P 1'
#
loop_
_entity.id
_entity.type
_entity.pdbx_description
1 polymer ?
#
loop_
_entity_poly.entity_id
_entity_poly.type
_entity_poly.pdbx_seq_one_letter_code
_entity_poly.pdbx_strand_id
1 'polypeptide(L)'
;MLTRFFLTISLLFWSGAVLAAPDHLVWDALLKRNVVVTGAGTSSKVNYGRFKADHAKLKTYLKSTSSVSRTTFNKWSNNDQLAFLINAYNAWTVELILT
;
A
#
# COMPACT_ATOMS: atom_id res chain seq x y z
N MET A 1 39.06 -44.17 -21.67
CA MET A 1 38.14 -43.11 -22.14
C MET A 1 36.86 -43.20 -21.32
N LEU A 2 36.78 -42.51 -20.18
CA LEU A 2 35.52 -42.35 -19.43
C LEU A 2 34.95 -40.97 -19.76
N THR A 3 34.02 -40.93 -20.71
CA THR A 3 33.24 -39.75 -21.02
C THR A 3 32.04 -39.66 -20.08
N ARG A 4 32.04 -38.59 -19.26
CA ARG A 4 30.94 -37.63 -19.08
C ARG A 4 29.56 -38.19 -18.74
N PHE A 5 29.01 -37.80 -17.59
CA PHE A 5 27.68 -37.18 -17.51
C PHE A 5 27.53 -36.45 -16.17
N PHE A 6 27.93 -35.18 -16.12
CA PHE A 6 27.51 -34.29 -15.03
C PHE A 6 26.03 -33.94 -15.29
N LEU A 7 25.13 -34.60 -14.58
CA LEU A 7 23.71 -34.25 -14.57
C LEU A 7 23.53 -33.05 -13.62
N THR A 8 23.72 -31.85 -14.14
CA THR A 8 23.28 -30.61 -13.47
C THR A 8 21.75 -30.61 -13.43
N ILE A 9 21.18 -30.89 -12.25
CA ILE A 9 19.77 -30.64 -11.97
C ILE A 9 19.58 -29.12 -11.92
N SER A 10 19.06 -28.56 -13.01
CA SER A 10 18.54 -27.20 -13.03
C SER A 10 17.23 -27.16 -12.23
N LEU A 11 17.31 -26.77 -10.96
CA LEU A 11 16.15 -26.35 -10.18
C LEU A 11 15.59 -25.06 -10.77
N LEU A 12 14.64 -25.20 -11.69
CA LEU A 12 13.72 -24.13 -12.05
C LEU A 12 12.80 -23.89 -10.85
N PHE A 13 13.26 -23.06 -9.91
CA PHE A 13 12.35 -22.38 -9.00
C PHE A 13 11.54 -21.39 -9.84
N TRP A 14 10.38 -21.82 -10.34
CA TRP A 14 9.35 -20.90 -10.78
C TRP A 14 8.79 -20.24 -9.53
N SER A 15 9.55 -19.31 -8.96
CA SER A 15 9.06 -18.38 -7.96
C SER A 15 8.09 -17.47 -8.70
N GLY A 16 6.82 -17.85 -8.74
CA GLY A 16 5.77 -16.87 -9.02
C GLY A 16 5.94 -15.78 -7.98
N ALA A 17 6.50 -14.63 -8.38
CA ALA A 17 6.71 -13.53 -7.45
C ALA A 17 5.35 -13.16 -6.86
N VAL A 18 5.13 -13.54 -5.60
CA VAL A 18 4.05 -12.98 -4.79
C VAL A 18 4.45 -11.52 -4.62
N LEU A 19 3.84 -10.65 -5.42
CA LEU A 19 4.04 -9.21 -5.28
C LEU A 19 3.59 -8.86 -3.86
N ALA A 20 4.51 -8.33 -3.06
CA ALA A 20 4.20 -7.86 -1.72
C ALA A 20 3.02 -6.88 -1.77
N ALA A 21 2.20 -6.88 -0.73
CA ALA A 21 1.15 -5.88 -0.57
C ALA A 21 1.78 -4.46 -0.63
N PRO A 22 1.03 -3.44 -1.08
CA PRO A 22 1.57 -2.09 -1.19
C PRO A 22 1.96 -1.58 0.19
N ASP A 23 3.14 -0.97 0.30
CA ASP A 23 3.48 -0.27 1.54
C ASP A 23 2.58 0.98 1.67
N HIS A 24 2.16 1.23 2.91
CA HIS A 24 1.33 2.37 3.28
C HIS A 24 2.11 3.46 4.03
N LEU A 25 3.45 3.48 3.95
CA LEU A 25 4.33 4.39 4.71
C LEU A 25 4.06 5.87 4.39
N VAL A 26 3.80 6.20 3.11
CA VAL A 26 3.44 7.57 2.72
C VAL A 26 2.14 8.00 3.40
N TRP A 27 1.15 7.09 3.44
CA TRP A 27 -0.14 7.34 4.08
C TRP A 27 -0.03 7.39 5.60
N ASP A 28 0.71 6.48 6.22
CA ASP A 28 1.02 6.48 7.65
C ASP A 28 1.69 7.78 8.09
N ALA A 29 2.68 8.26 7.33
CA ALA A 29 3.34 9.54 7.60
C ALA A 29 2.37 10.73 7.50
N LEU A 30 1.43 10.69 6.55
CA LEU A 30 0.37 11.71 6.43
C LEU A 30 -0.57 11.67 7.64
N LEU A 31 -1.03 10.48 8.04
CA LEU A 31 -1.91 10.31 9.20
C LEU A 31 -1.24 10.80 10.49
N LYS A 32 -0.01 10.38 10.77
CA LYS A 32 0.75 10.81 11.95
C LYS A 32 0.92 12.33 12.03
N ARG A 33 1.04 13.02 10.89
CA ARG A 33 1.24 14.46 10.83
C ARG A 33 -0.06 15.27 10.89
N ASN A 34 -1.16 14.70 10.39
CA ASN A 34 -2.40 15.44 10.11
C ASN A 34 -3.61 14.94 10.89
N VAL A 35 -3.49 13.86 11.68
CA VAL A 35 -4.54 13.37 12.58
C VAL A 35 -4.09 13.54 14.02
N VAL A 36 -4.95 14.13 14.83
CA VAL A 36 -4.69 14.37 16.26
C VAL A 36 -5.67 13.53 17.07
N VAL A 37 -5.15 12.77 18.02
CA VAL A 37 -5.96 12.02 19.00
C VAL A 37 -6.45 12.98 20.08
N THR A 38 -7.74 12.92 20.40
CA THR A 38 -8.42 13.77 21.39
C THR A 38 -9.21 12.94 22.40
N GLY A 39 -9.76 13.58 23.44
CA GLY A 39 -10.63 12.90 24.41
C GLY A 39 -9.94 11.76 25.15
N ALA A 40 -8.69 11.94 25.58
CA ALA A 40 -7.88 10.92 26.26
C ALA A 40 -7.76 9.59 25.50
N GLY A 41 -7.72 9.62 24.16
CA GLY A 41 -7.53 8.41 23.33
C GLY A 41 -8.81 7.83 22.72
N THR A 42 -9.97 8.41 23.02
CA THR A 42 -11.27 7.88 22.57
C THR A 42 -11.75 8.47 21.24
N SER A 43 -11.12 9.53 20.75
CA SER A 43 -11.51 10.22 19.52
C SER A 43 -10.30 10.67 18.72
N SER A 44 -10.49 10.92 17.44
CA SER A 44 -9.48 11.52 16.57
C SER A 44 -10.11 12.61 15.71
N LYS A 45 -9.28 13.59 15.31
CA LYS A 45 -9.66 14.69 14.43
C LYS A 45 -8.67 14.81 13.28
N VAL A 46 -9.19 14.96 12.07
CA VAL A 46 -8.41 15.18 10.86
C VAL A 46 -8.22 16.69 10.64
N ASN A 47 -6.99 17.13 10.47
CA ASN A 47 -6.67 18.51 10.10
C ASN A 47 -6.63 18.65 8.57
N TYR A 48 -7.79 18.90 7.97
CA TYR A 48 -7.90 19.08 6.51
C TYR A 48 -7.07 20.24 5.97
N GLY A 49 -6.90 21.32 6.74
CA GLY A 49 -6.04 22.46 6.34
C GLY A 49 -4.58 22.05 6.16
N ARG A 50 -4.03 21.24 7.06
CA ARG A 50 -2.68 20.67 6.91
C ARG A 50 -2.60 19.61 5.82
N PHE A 51 -3.64 18.78 5.68
CA PHE A 51 -3.75 17.86 4.55
C PHE A 51 -3.72 18.59 3.20
N LYS A 52 -4.38 19.75 3.09
CA LYS A 52 -4.32 20.62 1.91
C LYS A 52 -2.91 21.13 1.64
N ALA A 53 -2.17 21.54 2.68
CA ALA A 53 -0.76 21.92 2.53
C ALA A 53 0.13 20.75 2.08
N ASP A 54 -0.27 19.53 2.42
CA ASP A 54 0.42 18.28 2.09
C ASP A 54 -0.13 17.56 0.86
N HIS A 55 -0.99 18.22 0.08
CA HIS A 55 -1.79 17.59 -0.96
C HIS A 55 -0.93 16.87 -2.00
N ALA A 56 0.25 17.41 -2.36
CA ALA A 56 1.17 16.76 -3.28
C ALA A 56 1.60 15.35 -2.81
N LYS A 57 1.85 15.15 -1.50
CA LYS A 57 2.18 13.84 -0.93
C LYS A 57 0.97 12.92 -0.92
N LEU A 58 -0.22 13.45 -0.66
CA LEU A 58 -1.47 12.69 -0.79
C LEU A 58 -1.65 12.19 -2.23
N LYS A 59 -1.47 13.06 -3.25
CA LYS A 59 -1.56 12.66 -4.67
C LYS A 59 -0.57 11.55 -5.03
N THR A 60 0.64 11.56 -4.47
CA THR A 60 1.60 10.45 -4.66
C THR A 60 1.03 9.12 -4.18
N TYR A 61 0.43 9.09 -2.99
CA TYR A 61 -0.20 7.88 -2.45
C TYR A 61 -1.46 7.47 -3.21
N LEU A 62 -2.30 8.42 -3.65
CA LEU A 62 -3.46 8.10 -4.49
C LEU A 62 -3.04 7.52 -5.85
N LYS A 63 -1.95 8.03 -6.44
CA LYS A 63 -1.40 7.48 -7.68
C LYS A 63 -0.89 6.06 -7.48
N SER A 64 -0.21 5.76 -6.37
CA SER A 64 0.28 4.40 -6.12
C SER A 64 -0.87 3.41 -5.96
N THR A 65 -1.90 3.75 -5.18
CA THR A 65 -3.09 2.89 -5.01
C THR A 65 -3.85 2.70 -6.33
N SER A 66 -3.98 3.75 -7.15
CA SER A 66 -4.66 3.67 -8.46
C SER A 66 -3.89 2.87 -9.51
N SER A 67 -2.58 2.67 -9.32
CA SER A 67 -1.75 1.88 -10.24
C SER A 67 -1.86 0.37 -10.03
N VAL A 68 -2.51 -0.07 -8.95
CA VAL A 68 -2.68 -1.49 -8.64
C VAL A 68 -3.69 -2.12 -9.59
N SER A 69 -3.23 -3.08 -10.39
CA SER A 69 -4.11 -3.87 -11.26
C SER A 69 -4.97 -4.85 -10.46
N ARG A 70 -6.15 -5.20 -10.99
CA ARG A 70 -7.00 -6.25 -10.40
C ARG A 70 -6.26 -7.60 -10.27
N THR A 71 -5.43 -7.93 -11.25
CA THR A 71 -4.60 -9.15 -11.24
C THR A 71 -3.61 -9.15 -10.09
N THR A 72 -2.97 -8.00 -9.79
CA THR A 72 -2.08 -7.86 -8.65
C THR A 72 -2.85 -7.96 -7.33
N PHE A 73 -3.95 -7.22 -7.21
CA PHE A 73 -4.82 -7.22 -6.03
C PHE A 73 -5.29 -8.63 -5.65
N ASN A 74 -5.74 -9.42 -6.63
CA ASN A 74 -6.26 -10.78 -6.40
C ASN A 74 -5.17 -11.78 -5.93
N LYS A 75 -3.88 -11.44 -6.03
CA LYS A 75 -2.78 -12.31 -5.56
C LYS A 75 -2.48 -12.15 -4.06
N TRP A 76 -3.00 -11.09 -3.43
CA TRP A 76 -2.76 -10.85 -2.02
C TRP A 76 -3.69 -11.67 -1.13
N SER A 77 -3.30 -11.83 0.15
CA SER A 77 -4.17 -12.44 1.15
C SER A 77 -5.44 -11.60 1.35
N ASN A 78 -6.52 -12.20 1.88
CA ASN A 78 -7.74 -11.46 2.21
C ASN A 78 -7.46 -10.30 3.18
N ASN A 79 -6.51 -10.47 4.11
CA ASN A 79 -6.13 -9.42 5.06
C ASN A 79 -5.46 -8.23 4.36
N ASP A 80 -4.56 -8.50 3.42
CA ASP A 80 -3.88 -7.46 2.65
C ASP A 80 -4.84 -6.74 1.69
N GLN A 81 -5.75 -7.48 1.06
CA GLN A 81 -6.80 -6.91 0.23
C GLN A 81 -7.69 -5.97 1.05
N LEU A 82 -8.11 -6.39 2.24
CA LEU A 82 -8.92 -5.57 3.14
C LEU A 82 -8.16 -4.32 3.60
N ALA A 83 -6.91 -4.47 4.03
CA ALA A 83 -6.06 -3.36 4.43
C ALA A 83 -5.87 -2.34 3.29
N PHE A 84 -5.63 -2.82 2.07
CA PHE A 84 -5.52 -1.97 0.89
C PHE A 84 -6.80 -1.17 0.65
N LEU A 85 -7.97 -1.83 0.65
CA LEU A 85 -9.25 -1.19 0.40
C LEU A 85 -9.60 -0.14 1.46
N ILE A 86 -9.39 -0.45 2.75
CA ILE A 86 -9.64 0.50 3.84
C ILE A 86 -8.75 1.74 3.70
N ASN A 87 -7.45 1.54 3.44
CA ASN A 87 -6.52 2.66 3.31
C ASN A 87 -6.78 3.49 2.04
N ALA A 88 -7.12 2.85 0.92
CA ALA A 88 -7.49 3.54 -0.31
C ALA A 88 -8.76 4.37 -0.12
N TYR A 89 -9.82 3.78 0.44
CA TYR A 89 -11.08 4.46 0.72
C TYR A 89 -10.87 5.70 1.61
N ASN A 90 -10.14 5.55 2.72
CA ASN A 90 -9.90 6.67 3.64
C ASN A 90 -9.08 7.79 2.98
N ALA A 91 -8.04 7.47 2.21
CA ALA A 91 -7.24 8.48 1.53
C ALA A 91 -8.02 9.22 0.43
N TRP A 92 -8.84 8.50 -0.35
CA TRP A 92 -9.72 9.12 -1.35
C TRP A 92 -10.85 9.95 -0.72
N THR A 93 -11.31 9.58 0.47
CA THR A 93 -12.26 10.42 1.22
C THR A 93 -11.63 11.74 1.64
N VAL A 94 -10.36 11.73 2.07
CA VAL A 94 -9.62 12.97 2.34
C VAL A 94 -9.49 13.79 1.05
N GLU A 95 -9.09 13.18 -0.08
CA GLU A 95 -9.04 13.89 -1.37
C GLU A 95 -10.35 14.57 -1.72
N LEU A 96 -11.47 13.84 -1.60
CA LEU A 96 -12.81 14.35 -1.89
C LEU A 96 -13.16 15.57 -1.04
N ILE A 97 -12.74 15.62 0.23
CA ILE A 97 -12.99 16.77 1.11
C ILE A 97 -12.09 17.97 0.73
N LEU A 98 -10.93 17.73 0.14
CA LEU A 98 -10.00 18.80 -0.25
C LEU A 98 -10.37 19.50 -1.57
N THR A 99 -11.20 18.87 -2.41
CA THR A 99 -11.62 19.35 -3.75
C THR A 99 -13.06 19.82 -3.77
#